data_AF-A0AAD7XKV7-F1
#
_entry.id   AF-A0AAD7XKV7-F1
#
_cell.length_a   1.000
_cell.length_b   1.000
_cell.length_c   1.000
_cell.angle_alpha   90.00
_cell.angle_beta   90.00
_cell.angle_gamma   90.00
#
_symmetry.space_group_name_H-M   'P 1'
#
loop_
_entity.id
_entity.type
_entity.pdbx_description
1 polymer ?
#
loop_
_entity_poly.entity_id
_entity_poly.type
_entity_poly.pdbx_seq_one_letter_code
_entity_poly.pdbx_strand_id
1 'polypeptide(L)'
;MLFWVVASSAAAFVSQQHLVPAKRVGLLRRVAPSGIDALPLAEQAAVFASVYAGLGASTVLATRGVESLKQIEAFRQWTRTFFLIGAIFAVIGVSHFTAEDAYLGIYPPRGTWGFWNLPGSPEFHVRWTGAAEILGGAGLFIGGLAKEIAPDTAVAKLAPLASVALFALVLCVTPANIYMYTHGAEMVGIPPPGPLPLTFHYVRFALQVLLLTVLATLASSSSSSGEETG
;
A
#
# COMPACT_ATOMS: atom_id res chain seq x y z
N MET A 1 -2.31 -3.31 4.03
CA MET A 1 -0.88 -3.67 4.21
C MET A 1 -0.29 -2.95 5.41
N LEU A 2 -0.43 -1.61 5.49
CA LEU A 2 0.27 -0.80 6.49
C LEU A 2 0.10 -1.20 7.96
N PHE A 3 -1.13 -1.43 8.41
CA PHE A 3 -1.39 -1.71 9.82
C PHE A 3 -1.22 -3.18 10.23
N TRP A 4 -1.20 -4.12 9.29
CA TRP A 4 -1.22 -5.55 9.61
C TRP A 4 0.03 -6.32 9.18
N VAL A 5 0.83 -5.85 8.19
CA VAL A 5 2.19 -6.40 8.01
C VAL A 5 3.05 -6.06 9.23
N VAL A 6 2.88 -4.86 9.82
CA VAL A 6 3.58 -4.49 11.06
C VAL A 6 3.05 -5.25 12.29
N ALA A 7 1.73 -5.43 12.42
CA ALA A 7 1.14 -6.19 13.53
C ALA A 7 1.39 -7.72 13.43
N SER A 8 1.43 -8.28 12.22
CA SER A 8 1.69 -9.73 12.01
C SER A 8 3.17 -10.08 12.07
N SER A 9 4.05 -9.21 11.56
CA SER A 9 5.51 -9.47 11.56
C SER A 9 6.10 -9.38 12.97
N ALA A 10 5.56 -8.53 13.85
CA ALA A 10 6.00 -8.48 15.25
C ALA A 10 5.58 -9.73 16.04
N ALA A 11 4.43 -10.33 15.72
CA ALA A 11 3.94 -11.55 16.38
C ALA A 11 4.57 -12.83 15.80
N ALA A 12 4.92 -12.85 14.51
CA ALA A 12 5.51 -14.01 13.84
C ALA A 12 7.01 -14.21 14.17
N PHE A 13 7.72 -13.19 14.68
CA PHE A 13 9.14 -13.30 15.03
C PHE A 13 9.44 -14.26 16.19
N VAL A 14 8.43 -14.70 16.94
CA VAL A 14 8.60 -15.60 18.10
C VAL A 14 8.23 -17.06 17.80
N SER A 15 7.61 -17.35 16.65
CA SER A 15 7.12 -18.71 16.39
C SER A 15 7.15 -18.98 14.91
N GLN A 16 8.13 -19.77 14.45
CA GLN A 16 7.98 -20.86 13.47
C GLN A 16 9.36 -21.38 13.05
N GLN A 17 9.91 -22.32 13.83
CA GLN A 17 10.59 -23.47 13.24
C GLN A 17 9.62 -24.63 13.38
N HIS A 18 9.11 -25.17 12.28
CA HIS A 18 8.84 -26.60 12.06
C HIS A 18 8.15 -26.78 10.70
N LEU A 19 8.90 -27.32 9.75
CA LEU A 19 8.48 -27.68 8.40
C LEU A 19 7.53 -28.91 8.44
N VAL A 20 6.44 -28.85 7.69
CA VAL A 20 5.60 -30.03 7.39
C VAL A 20 5.62 -30.27 5.87
N PRO A 21 5.87 -31.50 5.39
CA PRO A 21 6.01 -31.79 3.96
C PRO A 21 4.65 -31.84 3.25
N ALA A 22 4.61 -31.27 2.04
CA ALA A 22 3.42 -31.18 1.21
C ALA A 22 3.03 -32.53 0.57
N LYS A 23 1.81 -32.98 0.85
CA LYS A 23 1.15 -34.12 0.19
C LYS A 23 0.47 -33.61 -1.09
N ARG A 24 0.81 -34.16 -2.25
CA ARG A 24 0.13 -33.88 -3.54
C ARG A 24 -1.31 -34.39 -3.50
N VAL A 25 -2.28 -33.47 -3.48
CA VAL A 25 -3.71 -33.73 -3.69
C VAL A 25 -4.10 -33.15 -5.05
N GLY A 26 -4.91 -33.88 -5.81
CA GLY A 26 -5.31 -33.54 -7.18
C GLY A 26 -5.85 -32.11 -7.37
N LEU A 27 -5.50 -31.51 -8.51
CA LEU A 27 -5.80 -30.13 -8.92
C LEU A 27 -7.29 -29.90 -9.19
N LEU A 28 -8.10 -29.83 -8.13
CA LEU A 28 -9.29 -28.97 -8.19
C LEU A 28 -8.77 -27.53 -8.12
N ARG A 29 -8.81 -26.80 -9.25
CA ARG A 29 -8.47 -25.38 -9.29
C ARG A 29 -9.38 -24.66 -8.29
N ARG A 30 -8.83 -24.25 -7.15
CA ARG A 30 -9.55 -23.43 -6.18
C ARG A 30 -9.80 -22.08 -6.83
N VAL A 31 -11.06 -21.82 -7.14
CA VAL A 31 -11.53 -20.50 -7.57
C VAL A 31 -11.33 -19.54 -6.40
N ALA A 32 -10.93 -18.30 -6.69
CA ALA A 32 -10.79 -17.27 -5.70
C ALA A 32 -12.12 -17.04 -4.96
N PRO A 33 -12.12 -16.60 -3.69
CA PRO A 33 -13.37 -16.27 -2.98
C PRO A 33 -14.25 -15.24 -3.70
N SER A 34 -13.68 -14.41 -4.58
CA SER A 34 -14.41 -13.46 -5.41
C SER A 34 -15.05 -14.06 -6.66
N GLY A 35 -14.61 -15.24 -7.11
CA GLY A 35 -15.04 -15.85 -8.36
C GLY A 35 -14.49 -15.20 -9.63
N ILE A 36 -13.72 -14.11 -9.51
CA ILE A 36 -13.32 -13.28 -10.66
C ILE A 36 -12.34 -14.02 -11.57
N ASP A 37 -11.46 -14.86 -11.03
CA ASP A 37 -10.50 -15.64 -11.83
C ASP A 37 -11.15 -16.70 -12.74
N ALA A 38 -12.44 -16.99 -12.54
CA ALA A 38 -13.23 -17.85 -13.40
C ALA A 38 -13.93 -17.10 -14.55
N LEU A 39 -13.95 -15.77 -14.54
CA LEU A 39 -14.58 -14.95 -15.58
C LEU A 39 -13.68 -14.83 -16.83
N PRO A 40 -14.26 -14.51 -18.00
CA PRO A 40 -13.50 -14.11 -19.19
C PRO A 40 -12.54 -12.94 -18.90
N LEU A 41 -11.37 -12.92 -19.56
CA LEU A 41 -10.33 -11.92 -19.30
C LEU A 41 -10.82 -10.47 -19.41
N ALA A 42 -11.74 -10.18 -20.33
CA ALA A 42 -12.32 -8.84 -20.49
C ALA A 42 -13.10 -8.40 -19.24
N GLU A 43 -13.84 -9.31 -18.61
CA GLU A 43 -14.58 -9.03 -17.38
C GLU A 43 -13.61 -8.85 -16.20
N GLN A 44 -12.55 -9.67 -16.12
CA GLN A 44 -11.52 -9.48 -15.10
C GLN A 44 -10.82 -8.11 -15.23
N ALA A 45 -10.51 -7.70 -16.46
CA ALA A 45 -9.93 -6.39 -16.75
C ALA A 45 -10.88 -5.25 -16.36
N ALA A 46 -12.18 -5.39 -16.65
CA ALA A 46 -13.19 -4.43 -16.24
C ALA A 46 -13.27 -4.30 -14.71
N VAL A 47 -13.16 -5.40 -13.97
CA VAL A 47 -13.10 -5.35 -12.49
C VAL A 47 -11.83 -4.65 -12.02
N PHE A 48 -10.67 -4.99 -12.57
CA PHE A 48 -9.41 -4.30 -12.25
C PHE A 48 -9.54 -2.77 -12.46
N ALA A 49 -10.03 -2.36 -13.63
CA ALA A 49 -10.20 -0.95 -13.97
C ALA A 49 -11.21 -0.25 -13.04
N SER A 50 -12.30 -0.94 -12.69
CA SER A 50 -13.33 -0.41 -11.78
C SER A 50 -12.78 -0.22 -10.37
N VAL A 51 -11.98 -1.14 -9.86
CA VAL A 51 -11.34 -0.99 -8.54
C VAL A 51 -10.37 0.19 -8.54
N TYR A 52 -9.57 0.38 -9.59
CA TYR A 52 -8.69 1.54 -9.74
C TYR A 52 -9.45 2.86 -9.84
N ALA A 53 -10.49 2.91 -10.66
CA ALA A 53 -11.33 4.10 -10.82
C ALA A 53 -12.02 4.46 -9.50
N GLY A 54 -12.57 3.47 -8.80
CA GLY A 54 -13.16 3.63 -7.47
C GLY A 54 -12.14 4.17 -6.47
N LEU A 55 -10.93 3.61 -6.44
CA LEU A 55 -9.86 4.07 -5.56
C LEU A 55 -9.53 5.55 -5.80
N GLY A 56 -9.37 5.95 -7.06
CA GLY A 56 -9.10 7.34 -7.44
C GLY A 56 -10.24 8.29 -7.05
N ALA A 57 -11.47 7.94 -7.42
CA ALA A 57 -12.65 8.75 -7.11
C ALA A 57 -12.85 8.92 -5.60
N SER A 58 -12.78 7.82 -4.84
CA SER A 58 -12.90 7.86 -3.37
C SER A 58 -11.78 8.67 -2.72
N THR A 59 -10.54 8.57 -3.22
CA THR A 59 -9.41 9.36 -2.70
C THR A 59 -9.61 10.85 -2.94
N VAL A 60 -10.07 11.26 -4.13
CA VAL A 60 -10.37 12.66 -4.44
C VAL A 60 -11.47 13.20 -3.52
N LEU A 61 -12.58 12.46 -3.38
CA LEU A 61 -13.68 12.84 -2.50
C LEU A 61 -13.25 12.94 -1.03
N ALA A 62 -12.50 11.96 -0.54
CA ALA A 62 -11.98 11.96 0.82
C ALA A 62 -11.01 13.11 1.07
N THR A 63 -10.13 13.43 0.12
CA THR A 63 -9.20 14.56 0.22
C THR A 63 -9.95 15.90 0.28
N ARG A 64 -11.01 16.08 -0.50
CA ARG A 64 -11.89 17.27 -0.39
C ARG A 64 -12.57 17.34 0.97
N GLY A 65 -13.01 16.19 1.51
CA GLY A 65 -13.58 16.11 2.85
C GLY A 65 -12.59 16.56 3.93
N VAL A 66 -11.34 16.07 3.86
CA VAL A 66 -10.25 16.49 4.75
C VAL A 66 -10.00 17.99 4.66
N GLU A 67 -9.99 18.56 3.45
CA GLU A 67 -9.79 20.00 3.26
C GLU A 67 -10.87 20.84 3.96
N SER A 68 -12.15 20.45 3.80
CA SER A 68 -13.27 21.10 4.48
C SER A 68 -13.16 21.05 6.01
N LEU A 69 -12.51 20.02 6.56
CA LEU A 69 -12.33 19.84 8.00
C LEU A 69 -11.11 20.56 8.57
N LYS A 70 -10.18 21.08 7.75
CA LYS A 70 -8.98 21.81 8.23
C LYS A 70 -9.30 23.10 8.98
N GLN A 71 -10.52 23.62 8.81
CA GLN A 71 -11.03 24.77 9.59
C GLN A 71 -11.21 24.42 11.08
N ILE A 72 -11.30 23.13 11.43
CA ILE A 72 -11.42 22.65 12.81
C ILE A 72 -10.01 22.44 13.40
N GLU A 73 -9.67 23.19 14.44
CA GLU A 73 -8.31 23.18 15.03
C GLU A 73 -7.87 21.79 15.51
N ALA A 74 -8.76 21.06 16.21
CA ALA A 74 -8.47 19.70 16.66
C ALA A 74 -8.13 18.75 15.49
N PHE A 75 -8.82 18.91 14.36
CA PHE A 75 -8.56 18.13 13.16
C PHE A 75 -7.23 18.54 12.51
N ARG A 76 -6.96 19.84 12.41
CA ARG A 76 -5.68 20.36 11.92
C ARG A 76 -4.50 19.83 12.74
N GLN A 77 -4.59 19.90 14.07
CA GLN A 77 -3.56 19.36 14.96
C GLN A 77 -3.38 17.85 14.80
N TRP A 78 -4.47 17.11 14.58
CA TRP A 78 -4.40 15.68 14.26
C TRP A 78 -3.64 15.42 12.95
N THR A 79 -3.90 16.19 11.89
CA THR A 79 -3.19 16.03 10.60
C THR A 79 -1.68 16.26 10.69
N ARG A 80 -1.20 17.04 11.66
CA ARG A 80 0.24 17.21 11.91
C ARG A 80 0.93 15.91 12.31
N THR A 81 0.19 14.92 12.79
CA THR A 81 0.76 13.59 13.15
C THR A 81 0.89 12.66 11.95
N PHE A 82 0.37 13.02 10.78
CA PHE A 82 0.31 12.11 9.63
C PHE A 82 1.69 11.68 9.11
N PHE A 83 2.75 12.47 9.33
CA PHE A 83 4.12 12.07 8.94
C PHE A 83 4.61 10.80 9.63
N LEU A 84 4.01 10.42 10.76
CA LEU A 84 4.33 9.19 11.49
C LEU A 84 4.08 7.94 10.64
N ILE A 85 3.21 8.01 9.63
CA ILE A 85 2.98 6.92 8.68
C ILE A 85 4.24 6.57 7.88
N GLY A 86 5.19 7.50 7.75
CA GLY A 86 6.48 7.26 7.12
C GLY A 86 7.28 6.15 7.83
N ALA A 87 7.24 6.09 9.16
CA ALA A 87 7.88 5.01 9.90
C ALA A 87 7.28 3.64 9.57
N ILE A 88 5.96 3.59 9.36
CA ILE A 88 5.24 2.36 8.98
C ILE A 88 5.68 1.91 7.58
N PHE A 89 5.77 2.83 6.61
CA PHE A 89 6.31 2.52 5.28
C PHE A 89 7.73 1.97 5.35
N ALA A 90 8.60 2.57 6.18
CA ALA A 90 9.97 2.11 6.29
C ALA A 90 10.06 0.67 6.83
N VAL A 91 9.26 0.31 7.83
CA VAL A 91 9.20 -1.05 8.36
C VAL A 91 8.68 -2.05 7.31
N ILE A 92 7.70 -1.65 6.50
CA ILE A 92 7.15 -2.53 5.45
C ILE A 92 8.15 -2.72 4.33
N GLY A 93 8.86 -1.66 3.95
CA GLY A 93 9.91 -1.77 2.96
C GLY A 93 11.03 -2.72 3.39
N VAL A 94 11.36 -2.79 4.68
CA VAL A 94 12.27 -3.83 5.22
C VAL A 94 11.68 -5.23 5.03
N SER A 95 10.37 -5.40 5.22
CA SER A 95 9.73 -6.71 5.09
C SER A 95 9.74 -7.28 3.66
N HIS A 96 9.89 -6.43 2.63
CA HIS A 96 10.11 -6.91 1.25
C HIS A 96 11.40 -7.73 1.11
N PHE A 97 12.37 -7.53 1.99
CA PHE A 97 13.64 -8.26 1.99
C PHE A 97 13.66 -9.41 2.99
N THR A 98 12.94 -9.29 4.11
CA THR A 98 12.94 -10.33 5.15
C THR A 98 11.84 -11.37 4.98
N ALA A 99 10.78 -11.05 4.23
CA ALA A 99 9.67 -11.94 3.91
C ALA A 99 9.40 -11.95 2.39
N GLU A 100 10.46 -11.94 1.57
CA GLU A 100 10.39 -11.80 0.10
C GLU A 100 9.40 -12.78 -0.54
N ASP A 101 9.42 -14.06 -0.16
CA ASP A 101 8.51 -15.10 -0.68
C ASP A 101 7.02 -14.74 -0.50
N ALA A 102 6.68 -14.05 0.59
CA ALA A 102 5.32 -13.61 0.85
C ALA A 102 4.86 -12.56 -0.17
N TYR A 103 5.75 -11.66 -0.57
CA TYR A 103 5.47 -10.63 -1.57
C TYR A 103 5.49 -11.20 -2.99
N LEU A 104 6.38 -12.15 -3.27
CA LEU A 104 6.39 -12.89 -4.54
C LEU A 104 5.08 -13.67 -4.74
N GLY A 105 4.52 -14.25 -3.67
CA GLY A 105 3.25 -14.99 -3.71
C GLY A 105 2.04 -14.15 -4.16
N ILE A 106 2.12 -12.83 -4.04
CA ILE A 106 1.05 -11.89 -4.43
C ILE A 106 1.41 -11.04 -5.66
N TYR A 107 2.54 -11.32 -6.31
CA TYR A 107 2.91 -10.66 -7.55
C TYR A 107 2.08 -11.21 -8.72
N PRO A 108 1.36 -10.38 -9.49
CA PRO A 108 0.53 -10.87 -10.59
C PRO A 108 1.40 -11.44 -11.73
N PRO A 109 1.21 -12.70 -12.15
CA PRO A 109 1.92 -13.28 -13.28
C PRO A 109 1.68 -12.54 -14.59
N ARG A 110 2.55 -12.75 -15.59
CA ARG A 110 2.32 -12.20 -16.93
C ARG A 110 1.03 -12.74 -17.54
N GLY A 111 0.27 -11.86 -18.17
CA GLY A 111 -1.04 -12.16 -18.75
C GLY A 111 -2.21 -12.03 -17.77
N THR A 112 -1.99 -11.73 -16.49
CA THR A 112 -3.09 -11.48 -15.54
C THR A 112 -4.01 -10.37 -16.06
N TRP A 113 -5.32 -10.58 -15.94
CA TRP A 113 -6.38 -9.72 -16.51
C TRP A 113 -6.30 -9.49 -18.02
N GLY A 114 -5.47 -10.23 -18.77
CA GLY A 114 -5.31 -10.10 -20.22
C GLY A 114 -4.43 -8.95 -20.69
N PHE A 115 -3.96 -8.07 -19.80
CA PHE A 115 -3.09 -6.93 -20.16
C PHE A 115 -1.84 -6.79 -19.29
N TRP A 116 -1.75 -7.50 -18.14
CA TRP A 116 -0.63 -7.33 -17.22
C TRP A 116 0.66 -7.96 -17.77
N ASN A 117 1.54 -7.12 -18.31
CA ASN A 117 2.81 -7.55 -18.92
C ASN A 117 3.95 -6.62 -18.49
N LEU A 118 4.20 -6.55 -17.18
CA LEU A 118 5.25 -5.70 -16.62
C LEU A 118 6.65 -6.28 -16.97
N PRO A 119 7.55 -5.48 -17.56
CA PRO A 119 8.92 -5.93 -17.85
C PRO A 119 9.74 -6.03 -16.57
N GLY A 120 10.65 -6.99 -16.52
CA GLY A 120 11.41 -7.33 -15.30
C GLY A 120 10.94 -8.64 -14.67
N SER A 121 11.59 -9.01 -13.57
CA SER A 121 11.25 -10.20 -12.78
C SER A 121 10.44 -9.81 -11.54
N PRO A 122 9.60 -10.71 -10.99
CA PRO A 122 8.89 -10.47 -9.73
C PRO A 122 9.83 -10.02 -8.60
N GLU A 123 11.01 -10.64 -8.47
CA GLU A 123 12.01 -10.33 -7.43
C GLU A 123 12.55 -8.91 -7.58
N PHE A 124 12.80 -8.46 -8.81
CA PHE A 124 13.18 -7.07 -9.06
C PHE A 124 12.10 -6.13 -8.52
N HIS A 125 10.83 -6.38 -8.86
CA HIS A 125 9.71 -5.54 -8.44
C HIS A 125 9.52 -5.50 -6.94
N VAL A 126 9.59 -6.65 -6.26
CA VAL A 126 9.51 -6.72 -4.80
C VAL A 126 10.65 -5.92 -4.16
N ARG A 127 11.89 -6.10 -4.62
CA ARG A 127 13.05 -5.42 -4.01
C ARG A 127 13.05 -3.91 -4.23
N TRP A 128 12.80 -3.42 -5.45
CA TRP A 128 12.84 -1.98 -5.69
C TRP A 128 11.67 -1.25 -5.02
N THR A 129 10.49 -1.87 -4.97
CA THR A 129 9.35 -1.28 -4.24
C THR A 129 9.66 -1.23 -2.73
N GLY A 130 10.30 -2.27 -2.17
CA GLY A 130 10.75 -2.26 -0.78
C GLY A 130 11.77 -1.16 -0.49
N ALA A 131 12.75 -0.96 -1.37
CA ALA A 131 13.70 0.15 -1.26
C ALA A 131 12.99 1.52 -1.35
N ALA A 132 12.01 1.66 -2.25
CA ALA A 132 11.22 2.89 -2.39
C ALA A 132 10.37 3.17 -1.13
N GLU A 133 9.80 2.15 -0.49
CA GLU A 133 9.09 2.27 0.78
C GLU A 133 10.01 2.68 1.93
N ILE A 134 11.22 2.13 2.02
CA ILE A 134 12.23 2.54 3.01
C ILE A 134 12.61 4.01 2.83
N LEU A 135 13.01 4.39 1.62
CA LEU A 135 13.48 5.74 1.34
C LEU A 135 12.37 6.78 1.46
N GLY A 136 11.20 6.49 0.88
CA GLY A 136 10.02 7.35 0.99
C GLY A 136 9.51 7.43 2.43
N GLY A 137 9.45 6.31 3.14
CA GLY A 137 9.01 6.26 4.53
C GLY A 137 9.92 7.04 5.47
N ALA A 138 11.24 6.83 5.37
CA ALA A 138 12.23 7.57 6.15
C ALA A 138 12.21 9.07 5.79
N GLY A 139 12.15 9.41 4.50
CA GLY A 139 12.07 10.79 4.04
C GLY A 139 10.82 11.51 4.55
N LEU A 140 9.67 10.83 4.58
CA LEU A 140 8.43 11.36 5.11
C LEU A 140 8.52 11.60 6.62
N PHE A 141 9.03 10.62 7.37
CA PHE A 141 9.14 10.71 8.82
C PHE A 141 10.15 11.79 9.25
N ILE A 142 11.35 11.76 8.70
CA ILE A 142 12.43 12.72 9.02
C ILE A 142 12.03 14.12 8.56
N GLY A 143 11.51 14.26 7.35
CA GLY A 143 11.05 15.55 6.83
C GLY A 143 9.88 16.12 7.64
N GLY A 144 8.95 15.27 8.09
CA GLY A 144 7.82 15.68 8.91
C GLY A 144 8.28 16.16 10.29
N LEU A 145 9.17 15.41 10.93
CA LEU A 145 9.79 15.82 12.19
C LEU A 145 10.56 17.14 12.04
N ALA A 146 11.36 17.27 10.98
CA ALA A 146 12.08 18.50 10.66
C ALA A 146 11.14 19.68 10.45
N LYS A 147 9.98 19.49 9.80
CA LYS A 147 8.97 20.53 9.62
C LYS A 147 8.42 21.04 10.97
N GLU A 148 8.32 20.17 11.97
CA GLU A 148 7.80 20.50 13.30
C GLU A 148 8.84 21.24 14.18
N ILE A 149 10.13 20.94 14.03
CA ILE A 149 11.20 21.50 14.89
C ILE A 149 12.04 22.60 14.22
N ALA A 150 12.18 22.56 12.89
CA ALA A 150 13.06 23.41 12.08
C ALA A 150 12.49 23.57 10.64
N PRO A 151 11.35 24.28 10.49
CA PRO A 151 10.57 24.33 9.25
C PRO A 151 11.31 24.89 8.03
N ASP A 152 12.29 25.77 8.23
CA ASP A 152 13.01 26.46 7.15
C ASP A 152 14.16 25.66 6.54
N THR A 153 14.33 24.39 6.95
CA THR A 153 15.43 23.55 6.50
C THR A 153 15.13 22.84 5.17
N ALA A 154 16.17 22.52 4.40
CA ALA A 154 16.03 21.65 3.22
C ALA A 154 15.48 20.26 3.59
N VAL A 155 15.72 19.80 4.82
CA VAL A 155 15.22 18.52 5.35
C VAL A 155 13.70 18.54 5.49
N ALA A 156 13.09 19.65 5.92
CA ALA A 156 11.63 19.79 6.02
C ALA A 156 10.92 19.61 4.66
N LYS A 157 11.60 19.96 3.55
CA LYS A 157 11.09 19.77 2.18
C LYS A 157 11.04 18.30 1.74
N LEU A 158 11.67 17.38 2.47
CA LEU A 158 11.60 15.95 2.17
C LEU A 158 10.20 15.39 2.37
N ALA A 159 9.42 15.88 3.34
CA ALA A 159 8.09 15.37 3.64
C ALA A 159 7.11 15.44 2.45
N PRO A 160 6.88 16.60 1.81
CA PRO A 160 5.98 16.67 0.66
C PRO A 160 6.48 15.85 -0.53
N LEU A 161 7.79 15.85 -0.82
CA LEU A 161 8.38 15.04 -1.91
C LEU A 161 8.20 13.54 -1.66
N ALA A 162 8.50 13.09 -0.44
CA ALA A 162 8.31 11.71 -0.04
C ALA A 162 6.82 11.31 -0.05
N SER A 163 5.92 12.24 0.30
CA SER A 163 4.47 11.99 0.25
C SER A 163 3.99 11.74 -1.19
N VAL A 164 4.45 12.52 -2.16
CA VAL A 164 4.16 12.30 -3.59
C VAL A 164 4.74 10.99 -4.08
N ALA A 165 6.01 10.70 -3.73
CA ALA A 165 6.67 9.46 -4.13
C ALA A 165 5.95 8.22 -3.56
N LEU A 166 5.59 8.25 -2.28
CA LEU A 166 4.82 7.18 -1.63
C LEU A 166 3.40 7.08 -2.18
N PHE A 167 2.75 8.19 -2.53
CA PHE A 167 1.43 8.17 -3.16
C PHE A 167 1.50 7.42 -4.51
N ALA A 168 2.47 7.78 -5.35
CA ALA A 168 2.70 7.10 -6.62
C ALA A 168 3.05 5.62 -6.42
N LEU A 169 3.90 5.32 -5.43
CA LEU A 169 4.28 3.95 -5.09
C LEU A 169 3.07 3.10 -4.68
N VAL A 170 2.18 3.61 -3.81
CA VAL A 170 0.94 2.93 -3.42
C VAL A 170 0.09 2.61 -4.65
N LEU A 171 -0.04 3.55 -5.59
CA LEU A 171 -0.74 3.29 -6.85
C LEU A 171 -0.04 2.21 -7.69
N CYS A 172 1.30 2.17 -7.74
CA CYS A 172 2.06 1.16 -8.47
C CYS A 172 1.96 -0.24 -7.86
N VAL A 173 1.84 -0.37 -6.54
CA VAL A 173 1.73 -1.68 -5.85
C VAL A 173 0.29 -2.15 -5.64
N THR A 174 -0.69 -1.28 -5.88
CA THR A 174 -2.13 -1.62 -5.85
C THR A 174 -2.51 -2.86 -6.68
N PRO A 175 -1.90 -3.16 -7.84
CA PRO A 175 -2.22 -4.37 -8.60
C PRO A 175 -2.02 -5.66 -7.79
N ALA A 176 -1.05 -5.72 -6.88
CA ALA A 176 -0.89 -6.88 -6.00
C ALA A 176 -2.14 -7.08 -5.10
N ASN A 177 -2.72 -5.99 -4.58
CA ASN A 177 -3.96 -6.05 -3.79
C ASN A 177 -5.15 -6.52 -4.62
N ILE A 178 -5.26 -6.05 -5.87
CA ILE A 178 -6.31 -6.48 -6.79
C ILE A 178 -6.10 -7.94 -7.19
N TYR A 179 -4.86 -8.41 -7.33
CA TYR A 179 -4.56 -9.79 -7.67
C TYR A 179 -4.94 -10.76 -6.53
N MET A 180 -4.63 -10.39 -5.28
CA MET A 180 -5.13 -11.14 -4.13
C MET A 180 -6.66 -11.23 -4.11
N TYR A 181 -7.36 -10.13 -4.42
CA TYR A 181 -8.82 -10.11 -4.49
C TYR A 181 -9.37 -10.96 -5.63
N THR A 182 -8.83 -10.80 -6.83
CA THR A 182 -9.37 -11.40 -8.06
C THR A 182 -8.98 -12.86 -8.24
N HIS A 183 -7.78 -13.26 -7.80
CA HIS A 183 -7.19 -14.59 -8.01
C HIS A 183 -6.90 -15.35 -6.72
N GLY A 184 -7.27 -14.79 -5.56
CA GLY A 184 -7.07 -15.47 -4.27
C GLY A 184 -5.61 -15.67 -3.91
N ALA A 185 -4.71 -14.86 -4.47
CA ALA A 185 -3.29 -14.92 -4.17
C ALA A 185 -3.03 -14.66 -2.68
N GLU A 186 -2.05 -15.37 -2.12
CA GLU A 186 -1.76 -15.37 -0.69
C GLU A 186 -0.31 -14.99 -0.40
N MET A 187 -0.11 -14.37 0.77
CA MET A 187 1.22 -14.08 1.29
C MET A 187 1.74 -15.32 2.01
N VAL A 188 2.51 -16.14 1.30
CA VAL A 188 3.05 -17.40 1.83
C VAL A 188 3.83 -17.15 3.11
N GLY A 189 3.57 -17.95 4.15
CA GLY A 189 4.24 -17.81 5.45
C GLY A 189 3.69 -16.71 6.37
N ILE A 190 2.70 -15.92 5.90
CA ILE A 190 2.05 -14.88 6.71
C ILE A 190 0.61 -15.32 7.03
N PRO A 191 0.24 -15.49 8.33
CA PRO A 191 -1.13 -15.82 8.71
C PRO A 191 -2.15 -14.74 8.33
N PRO A 192 -3.42 -15.10 8.08
CA PRO A 192 -3.96 -16.47 8.04
C PRO A 192 -3.55 -17.20 6.74
N PRO A 193 -3.37 -18.53 6.79
CA PRO A 193 -3.12 -19.31 5.58
C PRO A 193 -4.37 -19.36 4.68
N GLY A 194 -4.17 -19.36 3.37
CA GLY A 194 -5.24 -19.43 2.39
C GLY A 194 -5.67 -18.06 1.83
N PRO A 195 -6.53 -18.08 0.79
CA PRO A 195 -7.16 -16.87 0.27
C PRO A 195 -7.92 -16.10 1.35
N LEU A 196 -7.76 -14.78 1.35
CA LEU A 196 -8.42 -13.91 2.32
C LEU A 196 -9.93 -13.80 2.04
N PRO A 197 -10.77 -13.66 3.08
CA PRO A 197 -12.20 -13.46 2.90
C PRO A 197 -12.50 -12.10 2.25
N LEU A 198 -13.64 -11.98 1.56
CA LEU A 198 -14.05 -10.76 0.85
C LEU A 198 -14.08 -9.51 1.74
N THR A 199 -14.51 -9.66 3.00
CA THR A 199 -14.52 -8.58 3.99
C THR A 199 -13.15 -7.94 4.17
N PHE A 200 -12.08 -8.74 4.09
CA PHE A 200 -10.70 -8.24 4.18
C PHE A 200 -10.37 -7.28 3.02
N HIS A 201 -10.81 -7.61 1.81
CA HIS A 201 -10.56 -6.79 0.64
C HIS A 201 -11.30 -5.45 0.69
N TYR A 202 -12.52 -5.42 1.23
CA TYR A 202 -13.27 -4.16 1.44
C TYR A 202 -12.60 -3.26 2.47
N VAL A 203 -12.19 -3.82 3.63
CA VAL A 203 -11.44 -3.07 4.64
C VAL A 203 -10.13 -2.55 4.06
N ARG A 204 -9.42 -3.39 3.30
CA ARG A 204 -8.17 -2.99 2.64
C ARG A 204 -8.39 -1.82 1.68
N PHE A 205 -9.43 -1.87 0.86
CA PHE A 205 -9.78 -0.79 -0.06
C PHE A 205 -10.02 0.53 0.70
N ALA A 206 -10.83 0.49 1.76
CA ALA A 206 -11.09 1.68 2.60
C ALA A 206 -9.82 2.25 3.24
N LEU A 207 -8.95 1.39 3.79
CA LEU A 207 -7.67 1.81 4.35
C LEU A 207 -6.72 2.38 3.28
N GLN A 208 -6.78 1.87 2.05
CA GLN A 208 -5.98 2.39 0.94
C GLN A 208 -6.46 3.77 0.50
N VAL A 209 -7.78 4.01 0.47
CA VAL A 209 -8.34 5.37 0.27
C VAL A 209 -7.87 6.32 1.35
N LEU A 210 -7.93 5.91 2.63
CA LEU A 210 -7.44 6.71 3.75
C LEU A 210 -5.95 7.03 3.61
N LEU A 211 -5.13 6.03 3.30
CA LEU A 211 -3.69 6.17 3.11
C LEU A 211 -3.35 7.17 2.00
N LEU A 212 -3.97 7.01 0.82
CA LEU A 212 -3.75 7.92 -0.31
C LEU A 212 -4.24 9.34 0.02
N THR A 213 -5.33 9.46 0.77
CA THR A 213 -5.86 10.75 1.24
C THR A 213 -4.85 11.45 2.17
N VAL A 214 -4.27 10.71 3.12
CA VAL A 214 -3.22 11.21 4.02
C VAL A 214 -2.01 11.70 3.22
N LEU A 215 -1.51 10.89 2.29
CA LEU A 215 -0.35 11.24 1.46
C LEU A 215 -0.63 12.45 0.55
N ALA A 216 -1.82 12.52 -0.06
CA ALA A 216 -2.24 13.67 -0.85
C ALA A 216 -2.33 14.95 0.00
N THR A 217 -2.85 14.84 1.23
CA THR A 217 -2.94 15.98 2.16
C THR A 217 -1.55 16.49 2.53
N LEU A 218 -0.60 15.59 2.84
CA LEU A 218 0.77 15.95 3.17
C LEU A 218 1.53 16.54 1.97
N ALA A 219 1.30 16.02 0.76
CA ALA A 219 1.87 16.54 -0.48
C ALA A 219 1.41 17.99 -0.77
N SER A 220 0.12 18.29 -0.58
CA SER A 220 -0.43 19.63 -0.82
C SER A 220 -0.06 20.67 0.26
N SER A 221 0.50 20.24 1.39
CA SER A 221 0.85 21.12 2.51
C SER A 221 2.12 21.97 2.27
N SER A 222 2.73 21.89 1.08
CA SER A 222 3.91 22.67 0.68
C SER A 222 3.59 23.85 -0.24
N SER A 223 2.41 23.91 -0.86
CA SER A 223 2.05 24.99 -1.78
C SER A 223 1.48 26.22 -1.06
N SER A 224 0.98 26.08 0.17
CA SER A 224 0.33 27.17 0.90
C SER A 224 1.26 28.05 1.74
N SER A 225 2.55 27.69 1.88
CA SER A 225 3.51 28.47 2.68
C SER A 225 4.35 29.46 1.86
N GLY A 226 4.03 29.65 0.58
CA GLY A 226 4.77 30.53 -0.34
C GLY A 226 4.04 31.81 -0.78
N GLU A 227 2.76 31.99 -0.42
CA GLU A 227 1.93 33.12 -0.89
C GLU A 227 1.71 34.23 0.14
N GLU A 228 2.19 34.11 1.38
CA GLU A 228 2.02 35.17 2.41
C GLU A 228 3.17 36.19 2.49
N THR A 229 3.96 36.33 1.43
CA THR A 229 5.01 37.36 1.33
C THR A 229 4.94 38.10 0.00
N GLY A 230 3.87 38.88 -0.17
CA GLY A 230 3.67 39.81 -1.29
C GLY A 230 3.01 41.10 -0.81
#